data_AF-A0A5Q0UFZ4-F1
#
_entry.id   AF-A0A5Q0UFZ4-F1
#
_cell.length_a   1.000
_cell.length_b   1.000
_cell.length_c   1.000
_cell.angle_alpha   90.00
_cell.angle_beta   90.00
_cell.angle_gamma   90.00
#
_symmetry.space_group_name_H-M   'P 1'
#
loop_
_entity.id
_entity.type
_entity.pdbx_description
1 polymer ?
#
loop_
_entity_poly.entity_id
_entity_poly.type
_entity_poly.pdbx_seq_one_letter_code
_entity_poly.pdbx_strand_id
1 'polypeptide(L)'
;MLSITALGSITIALLITGLIYSEGEKKLGETLLTGLILSSTLTYSIKYAVARSRPETMMSNLIASTPSFPSGHTTVAFTLAAVLGSRFNKKAMYSLAALIAISRVYLGAHYPSDILVGAFIGITSGKIVLKRKQIYTKLSETISSTFS
;
A
#
# COMPACT_ATOMS: atom_id res chain seq x y z
N MET A 1 -4.83 18.99 -4.81
CA MET A 1 -4.45 18.08 -3.70
C MET A 1 -5.43 16.93 -3.50
N LEU A 2 -6.75 17.15 -3.59
CA LEU A 2 -7.74 16.06 -3.50
C LEU A 2 -7.53 14.96 -4.58
N SER A 3 -7.20 15.32 -5.82
CA SER A 3 -6.91 14.35 -6.89
C SER A 3 -5.66 13.51 -6.62
N ILE A 4 -4.64 14.08 -5.97
CA ILE A 4 -3.39 13.37 -5.64
C ILE A 4 -3.66 12.36 -4.53
N THR A 5 -4.45 12.72 -3.50
CA THR A 5 -4.79 11.74 -2.46
C THR A 5 -5.65 10.60 -2.99
N ALA A 6 -6.48 10.83 -4.01
CA ALA A 6 -7.31 9.76 -4.59
C ALA A 6 -6.46 8.60 -5.12
N LEU A 7 -5.26 8.88 -5.65
CA LEU A 7 -4.30 7.87 -6.11
C LEU A 7 -3.85 6.91 -5.01
N GLY A 8 -3.91 7.33 -3.74
CA GLY A 8 -3.63 6.46 -2.59
C GLY A 8 -4.84 5.65 -2.13
N SER A 9 -6.00 5.77 -2.77
CA SER A 9 -7.20 5.04 -2.34
C SER A 9 -7.09 3.56 -2.66
N ILE A 10 -7.71 2.73 -1.81
CA ILE A 10 -7.78 1.29 -2.04
C ILE A 10 -8.49 0.97 -3.36
N THR A 11 -9.49 1.76 -3.75
CA THR A 11 -10.22 1.59 -5.01
C THR A 11 -9.30 1.73 -6.22
N ILE A 12 -8.51 2.80 -6.29
CA ILE A 12 -7.55 2.98 -7.40
C ILE A 12 -6.50 1.87 -7.38
N ALA A 13 -6.02 1.47 -6.20
CA ALA A 13 -5.06 0.37 -6.08
C ALA A 13 -5.62 -0.96 -6.60
N LEU A 14 -6.89 -1.26 -6.32
CA LEU A 14 -7.56 -2.46 -6.84
C LEU A 14 -7.80 -2.38 -8.34
N LEU A 15 -8.13 -1.21 -8.88
CA LEU A 15 -8.24 -1.01 -10.33
C LEU A 15 -6.90 -1.24 -11.02
N ILE A 16 -5.80 -0.65 -10.52
CA ILE A 16 -4.44 -0.88 -11.04
C ILE A 16 -4.10 -2.37 -10.99
N THR A 17 -4.43 -3.03 -9.87
CA THR A 17 -4.19 -4.48 -9.70
C THR A 17 -4.97 -5.30 -10.72
N GLY A 18 -6.24 -4.97 -10.95
CA GLY A 18 -7.10 -5.63 -11.93
C GLY A 18 -6.63 -5.42 -13.36
N LEU A 19 -6.19 -4.21 -13.72
CA LEU A 19 -5.62 -3.91 -15.04
C LEU A 19 -4.36 -4.73 -15.31
N ILE A 20 -3.40 -4.73 -14.36
CA ILE A 20 -2.17 -5.55 -14.46
C ILE A 20 -2.52 -7.03 -14.61
N TYR A 21 -3.53 -7.51 -13.89
CA TYR A 21 -4.00 -8.90 -14.01
C TYR A 21 -4.58 -9.18 -15.41
N SER A 22 -5.39 -8.25 -15.94
CA SER A 22 -6.02 -8.39 -17.26
C SER A 22 -5.04 -8.29 -18.44
N GLU A 23 -3.94 -7.55 -18.28
CA GLU A 23 -2.87 -7.44 -19.29
C GLU A 23 -1.94 -8.66 -19.34
N GLY A 24 -2.23 -9.72 -18.56
CA GLY A 24 -1.49 -10.98 -18.58
C GLY A 24 -0.39 -11.08 -17.52
N GLU A 25 -0.09 -10.01 -16.80
CA GLU A 25 0.87 -9.97 -15.68
C GLU A 25 0.24 -10.53 -14.38
N LYS A 26 -0.45 -11.67 -14.47
CA LYS A 26 -1.25 -12.29 -13.40
C LYS A 26 -0.47 -12.42 -12.10
N LYS A 27 0.77 -12.91 -12.17
CA LYS A 27 1.65 -13.09 -11.01
C LYS A 27 1.91 -11.78 -10.28
N LEU A 28 2.07 -10.66 -11.00
CA LEU A 28 2.28 -9.34 -10.38
C LEU A 28 0.97 -8.86 -9.74
N GLY A 29 -0.16 -9.01 -10.43
CA GLY A 29 -1.50 -8.72 -9.90
C GLY A 29 -1.80 -9.46 -8.59
N GLU A 30 -1.54 -10.77 -8.53
CA GLU A 30 -1.71 -11.57 -7.30
C GLU A 30 -0.82 -11.09 -6.15
N THR A 31 0.41 -10.67 -6.47
CA THR A 31 1.36 -10.15 -5.46
C THR A 31 0.86 -8.83 -4.90
N LEU A 32 0.38 -7.94 -5.77
CA LEU A 32 -0.23 -6.67 -5.37
C LEU A 32 -1.47 -6.90 -4.51
N LEU A 33 -2.39 -7.75 -4.96
CA LEU A 33 -3.61 -8.06 -4.24
C LEU A 33 -3.30 -8.61 -2.84
N THR A 34 -2.39 -9.58 -2.74
CA THR A 34 -1.97 -10.16 -1.45
C THR A 34 -1.34 -9.11 -0.54
N GLY A 35 -0.48 -8.25 -1.08
CA GLY A 35 0.15 -7.16 -0.32
C GLY A 35 -0.88 -6.12 0.17
N LEU A 36 -1.86 -5.77 -0.67
CA LEU A 36 -2.93 -4.84 -0.32
C LEU A 36 -3.84 -5.43 0.76
N ILE A 37 -4.21 -6.71 0.67
CA ILE A 37 -4.98 -7.40 1.72
C ILE A 37 -4.20 -7.39 3.03
N LEU A 38 -2.94 -7.84 3.04
CA LEU A 38 -2.12 -7.89 4.25
C LEU A 38 -1.98 -6.51 4.91
N SER A 39 -1.58 -5.51 4.13
CA SER A 39 -1.33 -4.16 4.64
C SER A 39 -2.60 -3.46 5.10
N SER A 40 -3.73 -3.68 4.41
CA SER A 40 -5.03 -3.13 4.80
C SER A 40 -5.54 -3.77 6.09
N THR A 41 -5.47 -5.10 6.21
CA THR A 41 -5.88 -5.81 7.43
C THR A 41 -5.09 -5.32 8.64
N LEU A 42 -3.76 -5.22 8.52
CA LEU A 42 -2.92 -4.66 9.60
C LEU A 42 -3.29 -3.21 9.93
N THR A 43 -3.47 -2.37 8.90
CA THR A 43 -3.82 -0.96 9.08
C THR A 43 -5.15 -0.80 9.80
N TYR A 44 -6.21 -1.49 9.37
CA TYR A 44 -7.53 -1.38 9.98
C TYR A 44 -7.60 -2.00 11.37
N SER A 45 -6.87 -3.09 11.61
CA SER A 45 -6.74 -3.69 12.95
C SER A 45 -6.13 -2.68 13.94
N ILE A 46 -4.99 -2.07 13.57
CA ILE A 46 -4.33 -1.05 14.39
C ILE A 46 -5.22 0.20 14.51
N LYS A 47 -5.90 0.58 13.43
CA LYS A 47 -6.74 1.79 13.39
C LYS A 47 -7.86 1.76 14.42
N TYR A 48 -8.55 0.64 14.54
CA TYR A 48 -9.63 0.49 15.52
C TYR A 48 -9.11 0.15 16.91
N ALA A 49 -7.93 -0.48 17.04
CA ALA A 49 -7.30 -0.70 18.34
C ALA A 49 -6.79 0.61 18.99
N VAL A 50 -6.20 1.51 18.20
CA VAL A 50 -5.66 2.78 18.71
C VAL A 50 -6.73 3.87 18.77
N ALA A 51 -7.72 3.83 17.87
CA ALA A 51 -8.87 4.75 17.84
C ALA A 51 -8.50 6.25 17.94
N ARG A 52 -7.34 6.64 17.41
CA ARG A 52 -6.83 8.01 17.51
C ARG A 52 -7.74 9.02 16.80
N SER A 53 -8.05 10.14 17.46
CA SER A 53 -8.74 11.27 16.84
C SER A 53 -7.93 11.87 15.68
N ARG A 54 -8.61 12.48 14.70
CA ARG A 54 -7.97 13.22 13.60
C ARG A 54 -7.54 14.62 14.06
N PRO A 55 -6.62 15.29 13.34
CA PRO A 55 -6.39 16.72 13.54
C PRO A 55 -7.70 17.48 13.31
N GLU A 56 -8.07 18.38 14.22
CA GLU A 56 -9.32 19.15 14.13
C GLU A 56 -9.21 20.21 13.04
N THR A 57 -9.59 19.84 11.81
CA THR A 57 -9.62 20.76 10.67
C THR A 57 -10.98 20.66 9.97
N MET A 58 -11.45 21.75 9.36
CA MET A 58 -12.68 21.72 8.54
C MET A 58 -12.63 20.57 7.51
N MET A 59 -11.44 20.32 6.97
CA MET A 59 -11.20 19.29 5.95
C MET A 59 -11.20 17.86 6.52
N SER A 60 -10.68 17.62 7.74
CA SER A 60 -10.68 16.28 8.34
C SER A 60 -12.09 15.72 8.51
N ASN A 61 -13.03 16.58 8.90
CA ASN A 61 -14.43 16.21 9.15
C ASN A 61 -15.18 15.87 7.86
N LEU A 62 -14.76 16.44 6.72
CA LEU A 62 -15.33 16.14 5.41
C LEU A 62 -14.73 14.87 4.77
N ILE A 63 -13.46 14.56 5.08
CA ILE A 63 -12.70 13.53 4.36
C ILE A 63 -12.89 12.11 4.94
N ALA A 64 -13.11 11.94 6.25
CA ALA A 64 -13.29 10.60 6.82
C ALA A 64 -13.87 10.61 8.24
N SER A 65 -14.79 9.68 8.50
CA SER A 65 -15.38 9.39 9.82
C SER A 65 -14.63 8.31 10.63
N THR A 66 -13.55 7.75 10.08
CA THR A 66 -12.74 6.71 10.74
C THR A 66 -11.56 7.29 11.51
N PRO A 67 -11.00 6.56 12.51
CA PRO A 67 -9.83 7.03 13.27
C PRO A 67 -8.64 7.40 12.38
N SER A 68 -7.75 8.26 12.89
CA SER A 68 -6.63 8.83 12.13
C SER A 68 -5.48 7.83 11.92
N PHE A 69 -5.04 7.18 12.99
CA PHE A 69 -3.86 6.32 12.98
C PHE A 69 -4.19 4.90 12.47
N PRO A 70 -3.27 4.21 11.77
CA PRO A 70 -2.30 4.77 10.83
C PRO A 70 -3.00 5.23 9.53
N SER A 71 -2.32 5.98 8.66
CA SER A 71 -2.95 6.48 7.44
C SER A 71 -3.12 5.39 6.37
N GLY A 72 -4.37 5.03 6.04
CA GLY A 72 -4.66 4.01 5.02
C GLY A 72 -4.21 4.38 3.61
N HIS A 73 -4.35 5.65 3.21
CA HIS A 73 -3.88 6.11 1.90
C HIS A 73 -2.36 5.99 1.76
N THR A 74 -1.64 6.33 2.84
CA THR A 74 -0.20 6.15 2.90
C THR A 74 0.17 4.68 2.86
N THR A 75 -0.49 3.83 3.65
CA THR A 75 -0.24 2.37 3.61
C THR A 75 -0.38 1.83 2.20
N VAL A 76 -1.51 2.09 1.54
CA VAL A 76 -1.78 1.60 0.18
C VAL A 76 -0.72 2.09 -0.81
N ALA A 77 -0.41 3.38 -0.80
CA ALA A 77 0.57 3.96 -1.72
C ALA A 77 1.97 3.35 -1.55
N PHE A 78 2.40 3.12 -0.30
CA PHE A 78 3.70 2.51 -0.02
C PHE A 78 3.72 0.99 -0.27
N THR A 79 2.60 0.29 -0.13
CA THR A 79 2.45 -1.11 -0.59
C THR A 79 2.63 -1.20 -2.09
N LEU A 80 1.91 -0.36 -2.86
CA LEU A 80 2.05 -0.29 -4.32
C LEU A 80 3.50 0.05 -4.69
N ALA A 81 4.12 1.04 -4.05
CA ALA A 81 5.50 1.43 -4.35
C ALA A 81 6.52 0.31 -4.06
N ALA A 82 6.31 -0.48 -3.00
CA ALA A 82 7.17 -1.61 -2.69
C ALA A 82 7.08 -2.73 -3.74
N VAL A 83 5.87 -3.07 -4.19
CA VAL A 83 5.65 -4.15 -5.16
C VAL A 83 5.94 -3.70 -6.59
N LEU A 84 5.37 -2.58 -7.04
CA LEU A 84 5.62 -2.05 -8.39
C LEU A 84 7.07 -1.60 -8.54
N GLY A 85 7.69 -1.07 -7.49
CA GLY A 85 9.10 -0.65 -7.51
C GLY A 85 10.11 -1.80 -7.64
N SER A 86 9.70 -3.08 -7.49
CA SER A 86 10.57 -4.22 -7.83
C SER A 86 10.57 -4.56 -9.32
N ARG A 87 9.60 -4.03 -10.09
CA ARG A 87 9.44 -4.28 -11.52
C ARG A 87 9.72 -3.03 -12.36
N PHE A 88 9.32 -1.88 -11.87
CA PHE A 88 9.43 -0.56 -12.51
C PHE A 88 10.43 0.34 -11.76
N ASN A 89 10.54 1.61 -12.17
CA ASN A 89 11.47 2.55 -11.54
C ASN A 89 11.11 2.78 -10.06
N LYS A 90 11.90 2.18 -9.17
CA LYS A 90 11.76 2.29 -7.71
C LYS A 90 11.70 3.74 -7.22
N LYS A 91 12.59 4.62 -7.71
CA LYS A 91 12.64 6.02 -7.26
C LYS A 91 11.34 6.74 -7.60
N ALA A 92 10.82 6.56 -8.82
CA ALA A 92 9.56 7.16 -9.25
C ALA A 92 8.38 6.68 -8.39
N MET A 93 8.29 5.36 -8.14
CA MET A 93 7.19 4.78 -7.36
C MET A 93 7.17 5.29 -5.91
N TYR A 94 8.34 5.32 -5.25
CA TYR A 94 8.43 5.84 -3.89
C TYR A 94 8.24 7.37 -3.83
N SER A 95 8.63 8.11 -4.87
CA SER A 95 8.37 9.55 -4.95
C SER A 95 6.88 9.85 -5.03
N LEU A 96 6.13 9.10 -5.86
CA LEU A 96 4.68 9.22 -5.93
C LEU A 96 4.01 8.88 -4.60
N ALA A 97 4.44 7.80 -3.93
CA ALA A 97 3.93 7.44 -2.61
C ALA A 97 4.22 8.52 -1.56
N ALA A 98 5.40 9.15 -1.60
CA ALA A 98 5.75 10.27 -0.74
C ALA A 98 4.87 11.50 -1.01
N LEU A 99 4.59 11.83 -2.27
CA LEU A 99 3.68 12.94 -2.62
C LEU A 99 2.26 12.69 -2.09
N ILE A 100 1.75 11.46 -2.21
CA ILE A 100 0.45 11.07 -1.63
C ILE A 100 0.48 11.24 -0.10
N ALA A 101 1.52 10.73 0.56
CA ALA A 101 1.70 10.84 2.00
C ALA A 101 1.74 12.29 2.50
N ILE A 102 2.52 13.14 1.85
CA ILE A 102 2.62 14.57 2.17
C ILE A 102 1.27 15.25 1.99
N SER A 103 0.52 14.90 0.93
CA SER A 103 -0.82 15.46 0.70
C SER A 103 -1.78 15.19 1.87
N ARG A 104 -1.62 14.07 2.59
CA ARG A 104 -2.47 13.73 3.75
C ARG A 104 -2.22 14.63 4.95
N VAL A 105 -0.98 15.07 5.15
CA VAL A 105 -0.63 16.05 6.19
C VAL A 105 -1.06 17.44 5.77
N TYR A 106 -0.80 17.81 4.52
CA TYR A 106 -1.17 19.12 3.96
C TYR A 106 -2.68 19.38 4.05
N LEU A 107 -3.50 18.36 3.80
CA LEU A 107 -4.96 18.45 3.91
C LEU A 107 -5.47 18.41 5.37
N GLY A 108 -4.59 18.34 6.37
CA GLY A 108 -4.98 18.23 7.79
C GLY A 108 -5.63 16.89 8.15
N ALA A 109 -5.54 15.88 7.29
CA ALA A 109 -6.27 14.62 7.48
C ALA A 109 -5.58 13.66 8.45
N HIS A 110 -4.26 13.79 8.64
CA HIS A 110 -3.42 12.90 9.43
C HIS A 110 -2.24 13.63 10.06
N TYR A 111 -1.80 13.13 11.21
CA TYR A 111 -0.54 13.57 11.83
C TYR A 111 0.67 12.96 11.11
N PRO A 112 1.86 13.60 11.13
CA PRO A 112 3.08 13.02 10.54
C PRO A 112 3.40 11.60 11.02
N SER A 113 3.12 11.28 12.30
CA SER A 113 3.30 9.93 12.84
C SER A 113 2.38 8.88 12.17
N ASP A 114 1.16 9.25 11.78
CA ASP A 114 0.22 8.34 11.11
C ASP A 114 0.77 7.95 9.73
N ILE A 115 1.49 8.87 9.10
CA ILE A 115 2.15 8.71 7.80
C ILE A 115 3.37 7.80 7.93
N LEU A 116 4.24 8.04 8.91
CA LEU A 116 5.43 7.22 9.14
C LEU A 116 5.05 5.75 9.37
N VAL A 117 4.04 5.50 10.21
CA VAL A 117 3.58 4.13 10.50
C VAL A 117 2.85 3.52 9.31
N GLY A 118 2.00 4.29 8.61
CA GLY A 118 1.37 3.81 7.38
C GLY A 118 2.40 3.40 6.31
N ALA A 119 3.43 4.22 6.11
CA ALA A 119 4.51 3.92 5.17
C ALA A 119 5.30 2.66 5.58
N PHE A 120 5.61 2.53 6.88
CA PHE A 120 6.26 1.33 7.41
C PHE A 120 5.44 0.06 7.16
N ILE A 121 4.14 0.07 7.48
CA ILE A 121 3.23 -1.07 7.24
C ILE A 121 3.19 -1.42 5.75
N GLY A 122 3.06 -0.42 4.87
CA GLY A 122 2.98 -0.64 3.44
C GLY A 122 4.26 -1.25 2.85
N ILE A 123 5.43 -0.67 3.18
CA ILE A 123 6.73 -1.15 2.71
C ILE A 123 6.99 -2.58 3.18
N THR A 124 6.76 -2.85 4.47
CA THR A 124 7.03 -4.17 5.06
C THR A 124 6.12 -5.23 4.49
N SER A 125 4.81 -4.97 4.38
CA SER A 125 3.85 -5.88 3.77
C SER A 125 4.21 -6.20 2.32
N GLY A 126 4.54 -5.19 1.52
CA GLY A 126 4.98 -5.37 0.13
C GLY A 126 6.26 -6.20 0.01
N LYS A 127 7.26 -5.96 0.86
CA LYS A 127 8.51 -6.75 0.89
C LYS A 127 8.27 -8.20 1.31
N ILE A 128 7.39 -8.44 2.30
CA ILE A 128 7.05 -9.79 2.76
C ILE A 128 6.45 -10.61 1.62
N VAL A 129 5.47 -10.07 0.90
CA VAL A 129 4.80 -10.81 -0.19
C VAL A 129 5.75 -11.06 -1.37
N LEU A 130 6.63 -10.11 -1.70
CA LEU A 130 7.66 -10.29 -2.71
C LEU A 130 8.64 -11.41 -2.34
N LYS A 131 9.17 -11.39 -1.10
CA LYS A 131 10.12 -12.40 -0.64
C LYS A 131 9.49 -13.80 -0.60
N ARG A 132 8.24 -13.90 -0.13
CA ARG A 132 7.46 -15.15 -0.12
C ARG A 132 7.40 -15.74 -1.54
N LYS A 133 7.02 -14.93 -2.53
CA LYS A 133 6.90 -15.37 -3.93
C LYS A 133 8.23 -15.82 -4.54
N GLN A 134 9.33 -15.12 -4.27
CA GLN A 134 10.66 -15.50 -4.74
C GLN A 134 11.06 -16.89 -4.22
N ILE A 135 10.77 -17.18 -2.95
CA ILE A 135 11.05 -18.48 -2.33
C ILE A 135 10.24 -19.58 -3.02
N TYR A 136 8.93 -19.39 -3.21
CA TYR A 136 8.09 -20.38 -3.88
C TYR A 136 8.53 -20.66 -5.32
N THR A 137 8.88 -19.62 -6.07
CA THR A 137 9.31 -19.75 -7.48
C THR A 137 10.61 -20.56 -7.56
N LYS A 138 11.59 -20.25 -6.70
CA LYS A 138 12.86 -20.97 -6.64
C LYS A 138 12.69 -22.44 -6.23
N LEU A 139 11.81 -22.71 -5.26
CA LEU A 139 11.49 -24.08 -4.85
C LEU A 139 10.85 -24.88 -5.99
N SER A 140 9.88 -24.29 -6.71
CA SER A 140 9.22 -24.96 -7.82
C SER A 140 10.19 -25.29 -8.96
N GLU A 141 11.11 -24.39 -9.29
CA GLU A 141 12.14 -24.62 -10.31
C GLU A 141 13.10 -25.74 -9.91
N THR A 142 13.53 -25.77 -8.65
CA THR A 142 14.45 -26.79 -8.12
C THR A 142 13.80 -28.19 -8.12
N ILE A 143 12.52 -28.28 -7.74
CA ILE A 143 11.78 -29.54 -7.76
C ILE A 143 11.65 -30.02 -9.21
N SER A 144 11.22 -29.16 -10.13
CA SER A 144 11.07 -29.52 -11.54
C SER A 144 12.38 -29.99 -12.18
N SER A 145 13.53 -29.38 -11.85
CA SER A 145 14.83 -29.80 -12.39
C SER A 145 15.40 -31.09 -11.77
N THR A 146 14.91 -31.50 -10.59
CA THR A 146 15.38 -32.71 -9.90
C THR A 146 14.64 -33.96 -10.36
N PHE A 147 13.40 -33.80 -10.84
CA PHE A 147 12.53 -34.90 -11.29
C PHE A 147 12.32 -34.94 -12.81
N SER A 148 13.06 -34.12 -13.57
CA SER A 148 13.16 -34.15 -15.04
C SER A 148 14.48 -34.80 -15.47
#